data_AF-A0A9X8VB68-F1
#
_entry.id   AF-A0A9X8VB68-F1
#
_cell.length_a   1.000
_cell.length_b   1.000
_cell.length_c   1.000
_cell.angle_alpha   90.00
_cell.angle_beta   90.00
_cell.angle_gamma   90.00
#
_symmetry.space_group_name_H-M   'P 1'
#
loop_
_entity.id
_entity.type
_entity.pdbx_description
1 polymer ?
#
loop_
_entity_poly.entity_id
_entity_poly.type
_entity_poly.pdbx_seq_one_letter_code
_entity_poly.pdbx_strand_id
1 'polypeptide(L)' 'MTQSVPAIFLDRDGTINVDHGYVHEIDNFHFIDGVIDACRELKKMGFALVMVTNQSGIARGKFSEDQFMYLTEWMDWSLA' A
#
# COMPACT_ATOMS: atom_id res chain seq x y z
N MET A 1 7.24 31.38 -1.49
CA MET A 1 6.19 30.64 -0.76
C MET A 1 6.17 29.24 -1.36
N THR A 2 6.46 28.20 -0.57
CA THR A 2 6.29 26.82 -1.03
C THR A 2 4.81 26.52 -1.13
N GLN A 3 4.35 26.07 -2.29
CA GLN A 3 2.98 25.61 -2.48
C GLN A 3 2.82 24.27 -1.77
N SER A 4 1.77 24.12 -0.97
CA SER A 4 1.44 22.83 -0.34
C SER A 4 0.84 21.89 -1.38
N VAL A 5 1.23 20.61 -1.31
CA VAL A 5 0.68 19.55 -2.15
C VAL A 5 -0.44 18.86 -1.35
N PRO A 6 -1.68 18.78 -1.87
CA PRO A 6 -2.73 18.04 -1.19
C PRO A 6 -2.38 16.54 -1.16
N ALA A 7 -2.63 15.88 -0.04
CA ALA A 7 -2.30 14.47 0.15
C ALA A 7 -3.56 13.63 0.38
N ILE A 8 -3.53 12.40 -0.14
CA ILE A 8 -4.54 11.37 0.10
C ILE A 8 -3.85 10.26 0.89
N PHE A 9 -4.38 9.99 2.08
CA PHE A 9 -3.90 8.93 2.95
C PHE A 9 -4.70 7.66 2.67
N LEU A 10 -4.01 6.57 2.38
CA LEU A 10 -4.60 5.30 1.95
C LEU A 10 -4.21 4.20 2.93
N ASP A 11 -5.17 3.39 3.36
CA ASP A 11 -4.84 2.11 3.99
C ASP A 11 -4.31 1.13 2.94
N ARG A 12 -3.70 0.03 3.37
CA ARG A 12 -3.18 -1.04 2.50
C ARG A 12 -4.20 -2.16 2.33
N ASP A 13 -4.45 -2.91 3.40
CA ASP A 13 -5.30 -4.09 3.37
C ASP A 13 -6.79 -3.69 3.33
N GLY A 14 -7.53 -4.20 2.35
CA GLY A 14 -8.93 -3.83 2.09
C GLY A 14 -9.11 -2.52 1.31
N THR A 15 -8.02 -1.80 0.98
CA THR A 15 -8.05 -0.56 0.19
C THR A 15 -7.20 -0.66 -1.08
N ILE A 16 -5.93 -1.07 -0.97
CA ILE A 16 -5.03 -1.33 -2.10
C ILE A 16 -5.10 -2.80 -2.51
N ASN A 17 -4.96 -3.71 -1.55
CA ASN A 17 -5.09 -5.15 -1.77
C ASN A 17 -6.32 -5.72 -1.08
N VAL A 18 -6.74 -6.89 -1.53
CA VAL A 18 -7.74 -7.69 -0.83
C VAL A 18 -7.19 -8.05 0.55
N ASP A 19 -8.00 -7.83 1.59
CA ASP A 19 -7.67 -8.21 2.96
C ASP A 19 -7.90 -9.72 3.15
N HIS A 20 -6.80 -10.48 3.13
CA HIS A 20 -6.79 -11.90 3.53
C HIS A 20 -6.29 -12.10 4.98
N GLY A 21 -6.24 -11.02 5.77
CA GLY A 21 -5.67 -10.97 7.11
C GLY A 21 -4.19 -10.61 7.08
N TYR A 22 -3.33 -11.50 7.59
CA TYR A 22 -1.90 -11.25 7.71
C TYR A 22 -1.16 -11.36 6.36
N VAL A 23 -1.49 -10.50 5.40
CA VAL A 23 -0.86 -10.49 4.06
C VAL A 23 0.59 -10.03 4.15
N HIS A 24 1.52 -10.95 3.87
CA HIS A 24 2.97 -10.72 3.95
C HIS A 24 3.76 -11.45 2.85
N GLU A 25 3.07 -12.16 1.94
CA GLU A 25 3.65 -12.88 0.82
C GLU A 25 3.08 -12.33 -0.49
N ILE A 26 3.95 -12.21 -1.50
CA ILE A 26 3.59 -11.68 -2.83
C ILE A 26 2.49 -12.53 -3.48
N ASP A 27 2.60 -13.86 -3.38
CA ASP A 27 1.64 -14.79 -3.98
C ASP A 27 0.23 -14.71 -3.36
N ASN A 28 0.11 -14.06 -2.19
CA ASN A 28 -1.17 -13.81 -1.52
C ASN A 28 -1.55 -12.32 -1.56
N PHE A 29 -0.84 -11.50 -2.33
CA PHE A 29 -1.14 -10.09 -2.51
C PHE A 29 -1.91 -9.87 -3.81
N HIS A 30 -3.21 -9.64 -3.67
CA HIS A 30 -4.09 -9.36 -4.81
C HIS A 30 -4.54 -7.91 -4.77
N PHE A 31 -4.16 -7.13 -5.79
CA PHE A 31 -4.68 -5.78 -5.96
C PHE A 31 -6.20 -5.81 -6.11
N ILE A 32 -6.88 -4.86 -5.48
CA ILE A 32 -8.30 -4.62 -5.74
C ILE A 32 -8.44 -4.09 -7.17
N ASP A 33 -9.43 -4.62 -7.90
CA ASP A 33 -9.68 -4.24 -9.29
C ASP A 33 -9.82 -2.72 -9.44
N GLY A 34 -9.03 -2.15 -10.35
CA GLY A 34 -9.02 -0.72 -10.68
C GLY A 34 -8.25 0.19 -9.71
N VAL A 35 -7.68 -0.33 -8.60
CA VAL A 35 -6.95 0.50 -7.62
C VAL A 35 -5.73 1.20 -8.23
N ILE A 36 -4.99 0.50 -9.10
CA ILE A 36 -3.78 1.03 -9.72
C ILE A 36 -4.15 2.21 -10.63
N ASP A 37 -5.22 2.07 -11.42
CA ASP A 37 -5.68 3.14 -12.31
C ASP A 37 -6.21 4.33 -11.50
N ALA A 38 -6.94 4.08 -10.41
CA ALA A 38 -7.37 5.14 -9.48
C ALA A 38 -6.17 5.89 -8.90
N CYS A 39 -5.14 5.20 -8.41
CA CYS A 39 -3.91 5.83 -7.90
C CYS A 39 -3.21 6.66 -8.98
N ARG A 40 -3.14 6.16 -10.22
CA ARG A 40 -2.55 6.91 -11.36
C ARG A 40 -3.33 8.19 -11.65
N GLU A 41 -4.66 8.14 -11.68
CA GLU A 41 -5.49 9.32 -11.90
C GLU A 41 -5.34 10.34 -10.75
N LEU A 42 -5.31 9.89 -9.50
CA LEU A 42 -5.08 10.78 -8.36
C LEU A 42 -3.70 11.46 -8.42
N LYS A 43 -2.64 10.73 -8.81
CA LYS A 43 -1.32 11.33 -9.03
C LYS A 43 -1.34 12.35 -10.18
N LYS A 44 -2.03 12.08 -11.29
CA LYS A 44 -2.21 13.04 -12.41
C LYS A 44 -2.95 14.31 -11.98
N MET A 45 -3.87 14.20 -11.03
CA MET A 45 -4.58 15.35 -10.43
C MET A 45 -3.71 16.18 -9.47
N GLY A 46 -2.47 15.75 -9.20
CA GLY A 46 -1.52 16.49 -8.35
C GLY A 46 -1.59 16.13 -6.87
N PHE A 47 -2.24 15.03 -6.50
CA PHE A 47 -2.23 14.54 -5.12
C PHE A 47 -0.95 13.76 -4.80
N ALA A 48 -0.41 13.99 -3.61
CA ALA A 48 0.54 13.07 -2.99
C ALA A 48 -0.23 11.88 -2.42
N LEU A 49 0.15 10.65 -2.78
CA LEU A 49 -0.43 9.44 -2.19
C LEU A 49 0.46 8.97 -1.05
N VAL A 50 -0.11 8.81 0.14
CA VAL A 50 0.61 8.40 1.34
C VAL A 50 -0.08 7.16 1.90
N MET A 51 0.60 6.02 1.83
CA MET A 51 0.08 4.79 2.43
C MET A 51 0.35 4.80 3.94
N VAL A 52 -0.67 4.43 4.73
CA VAL A 52 -0.61 4.32 6.18
C VAL A 52 -1.31 3.02 6.57
N THR A 53 -0.58 2.08 7.16
CA THR A 53 -1.13 0.75 7.45
C THR A 53 -0.68 0.19 8.79
N ASN A 54 -1.58 -0.52 9.46
CA ASN A 54 -1.32 -1.18 10.74
C ASN A 54 -0.95 -2.66 10.53
N GLN A 55 0.33 -3.00 10.74
CA GLN A 55 0.84 -4.36 10.52
C GLN A 55 0.99 -5.16 11.81
N SER A 56 -0.14 -5.41 12.45
CA SER A 56 -0.20 -6.10 13.75
C SER A 56 0.25 -7.57 13.72
N GLY A 57 0.38 -8.18 12.54
CA GLY A 57 0.93 -9.52 12.37
C GLY A 57 2.38 -9.64 12.83
N ILE A 58 3.15 -8.55 12.75
CA ILE A 58 4.53 -8.47 13.23
C ILE A 58 4.59 -8.71 14.74
N ALA A 59 3.85 -7.92 15.51
CA ALA A 59 3.80 -8.05 16.98
C ALA A 59 3.20 -9.39 17.44
N ARG A 60 2.41 -10.05 16.58
CA ARG A 60 1.81 -11.36 16.85
C ARG A 60 2.65 -12.54 16.37
N GLY A 61 3.84 -12.30 15.81
CA GLY A 61 4.75 -13.35 15.34
C GLY A 61 4.23 -14.10 14.10
N LYS A 62 3.39 -13.47 13.28
CA LYS A 62 2.87 -14.06 12.04
C LYS A 62 3.84 -13.91 10.87
N PHE A 63 4.60 -12.81 10.85
CA PHE A 63 5.66 -12.53 9.88
C PHE A 63 6.63 -11.51 10.48
N SER A 64 7.84 -11.41 9.93
CA SER A 64 8.87 -10.47 10.38
C SER A 64 8.73 -9.09 9.73
N GLU A 65 9.37 -8.08 10.32
CA GLU A 65 9.50 -6.76 9.70
C GLU A 65 10.21 -6.84 8.34
N ASP A 66 11.21 -7.71 8.20
CA ASP A 66 11.91 -7.93 6.91
C ASP A 66 10.97 -8.46 5.83
N GLN A 67 10.07 -9.41 6.16
CA GLN A 67 9.06 -9.91 5.21
C GLN A 67 8.10 -8.80 4.81
N PHE A 68 7.69 -7.94 5.76
CA PHE A 68 6.87 -6.77 5.47
C PHE A 68 7.58 -5.77 4.56
N MET A 69 8.85 -5.47 4.82
CA MET A 69 9.65 -4.55 4.01
C MET A 69 9.87 -5.10 2.59
N TYR A 70 10.12 -6.40 2.46
CA TYR A 70 10.25 -7.05 1.17
C TYR A 70 8.96 -6.95 0.33
N LEU A 71 7.80 -7.24 0.94
CA LEU A 71 6.51 -7.07 0.27
C LEU A 71 6.25 -5.60 -0.09
N THR A 72 6.62 -4.67 0.79
CA THR A 72 6.44 -3.23 0.57
C THR A 72 7.29 -2.74 -0.60
N GLU A 73 8.55 -3.18 -0.71
CA GLU A 73 9.42 -2.86 -1.84
C GLU A 73 8.82 -3.40 -3.15
N TRP A 74 8.42 -4.67 -3.18
CA TRP A 74 7.78 -5.26 -4.35
C TRP A 74 6.50 -4.49 -4.78
N MET A 75 5.70 -4.03 -3.83
CA MET A 75 4.50 -3.25 -4.11
C MET A 75 4.85 -1.88 -4.71
N ASP A 76 5.89 -1.20 -4.24
CA ASP A 76 6.35 0.09 -4.82
C ASP A 76 6.74 -0.08 -6.29
N TRP A 77 7.51 -1.13 -6.62
CA TRP A 77 7.83 -1.49 -8.01
C TRP A 77 6.60 -1.80 -8.86
N SER A 78 5.54 -2.34 -8.25
CA SER A 78 4.29 -2.70 -8.94
C SER A 78 3.40 -1.47 -9.21
N LEU A 79 3.58 -0.39 -8.45
CA LEU A 79 2.82 0.86 -8.55
C LEU A 79 3.56 1.98 -9.29
N ALA A 80 4.85 1.79 -9.59
CA ALA A 80 5.67 2.68 -10.43
C ALA A 80 5.18 2.70 -11.89
#